data_AF-K9M7H6-F1
#
_entry.id   AF-K9M7H6-F1
#
_cell.length_a   1.000
_cell.length_b   1.000
_cell.length_c   1.000
_cell.angle_alpha   90.00
_cell.angle_beta   90.00
_cell.angle_gamma   90.00
#
_symmetry.space_group_name_H-M   'P 1'
#
loop_
_entity.id
_entity.type
_entity.pdbx_description
1 polymer ?
#
loop_
_entity_poly.entity_id
_entity_poly.type
_entity_poly.pdbx_seq_one_letter_code
_entity_poly.pdbx_strand_id
1 'polypeptide(L)'
;FGTEEDGMSVEIAMQWNESYGESVYTFANNINTHEGGTHEEGFRSALTSVINRYGAEKRLLKSDEKLSGEDIREGLAAIISVKLTNPQFEGQTKTKLGNTPVKSFVQRVCNEWLVDWLDRNPAEAKVIITKASQAARARVAAQQARKLARRKSLLESGSMPGKLADCQSTDPRECEVFIVEGDSAGGSAKQGRDPRTQAILPIRGKILNVEKARIDRVLKNNEVQALITALG
;
A
#
# COMPACT_ATOMS: atom_id res chain seq x y z
N PHE A 1 -9.24 20.84 -8.34
CA PHE A 1 -8.60 22.18 -8.43
C PHE A 1 -7.47 22.11 -9.45
N GLY A 2 -7.08 23.24 -10.03
CA GLY A 2 -5.99 23.28 -11.01
C GLY A 2 -5.38 24.66 -11.24
N THR A 3 -4.17 24.68 -11.79
CA THR A 3 -3.37 25.89 -12.03
C THR A 3 -2.48 25.67 -13.26
N GLU A 4 -2.16 26.75 -13.99
CA GLU A 4 -1.22 26.77 -15.12
C GLU A 4 -0.12 27.80 -14.86
N GLU A 5 1.14 27.40 -15.03
CA GLU A 5 2.34 28.22 -14.77
C GLU A 5 3.53 27.66 -15.56
N ASP A 6 4.32 28.53 -16.21
CA ASP A 6 5.57 28.17 -16.90
C ASP A 6 5.48 26.97 -17.87
N GLY A 7 4.37 26.86 -18.63
CA GLY A 7 4.15 25.75 -19.56
C GLY A 7 3.84 24.41 -18.87
N MET A 8 3.45 24.47 -17.60
CA MET A 8 2.99 23.35 -16.80
C MET A 8 1.57 23.64 -16.31
N SER A 9 0.68 22.66 -16.37
CA SER A 9 -0.61 22.74 -15.67
C SER A 9 -0.89 21.45 -14.93
N VAL A 10 -1.68 21.55 -13.87
CA VAL A 10 -2.13 20.41 -13.08
C VAL A 10 -3.61 20.53 -12.80
N GLU A 11 -4.31 19.41 -12.89
CA GLU A 11 -5.71 19.25 -12.51
C GLU A 11 -5.83 18.02 -11.61
N ILE A 12 -6.42 18.21 -10.44
CA ILE A 12 -6.59 17.14 -9.45
C ILE A 12 -8.03 17.08 -8.99
N ALA A 13 -8.58 15.86 -9.04
CA ALA A 13 -9.84 15.49 -8.42
C ALA A 13 -9.60 14.33 -7.45
N MET A 14 -10.19 14.39 -6.26
CA MET A 14 -10.02 13.34 -5.26
C MET A 14 -11.23 13.21 -4.35
N GLN A 15 -11.44 12.00 -3.83
CA GLN A 15 -12.52 11.68 -2.91
C GLN A 15 -12.08 10.53 -2.00
N TRP A 16 -12.33 10.66 -0.70
CA TRP A 16 -12.25 9.52 0.22
C TRP A 16 -13.55 8.73 0.20
N ASN A 17 -13.44 7.41 0.22
CA ASN A 17 -14.54 6.47 0.33
C ASN A 17 -14.34 5.55 1.55
N GLU A 18 -15.23 4.60 1.78
CA GLU A 18 -15.19 3.70 2.94
C GLU A 18 -14.24 2.50 2.78
N SER A 19 -13.70 2.27 1.58
CA SER A 19 -12.80 1.15 1.29
C SER A 19 -11.44 1.30 1.97
N TYR A 20 -10.66 0.21 1.96
CA TYR A 20 -9.31 0.17 2.51
C TYR A 20 -8.23 0.29 1.44
N GLY A 21 -8.61 0.23 0.16
CA GLY A 21 -7.69 0.35 -0.96
C GLY A 21 -7.36 1.79 -1.29
N GLU A 22 -6.15 2.02 -1.78
CA GLU A 22 -5.77 3.27 -2.44
C GLU A 22 -6.05 3.13 -3.95
N SER A 23 -6.61 4.16 -4.57
CA SER A 23 -6.87 4.21 -6.02
C SER A 23 -6.44 5.56 -6.58
N VAL A 24 -5.13 5.77 -6.67
CA VAL A 24 -4.52 6.98 -7.23
C VAL A 24 -4.07 6.70 -8.67
N TYR A 25 -4.64 7.45 -9.61
CA TYR A 25 -4.31 7.38 -11.03
C TYR A 25 -3.65 8.67 -11.47
N THR A 26 -2.52 8.56 -12.17
CA THR A 26 -1.72 9.71 -12.56
C THR A 26 -1.50 9.75 -14.06
N PHE A 27 -1.54 10.95 -14.62
CA PHE A 27 -1.46 11.18 -16.06
C PHE A 27 -0.52 12.35 -16.35
N ALA A 28 0.28 12.22 -17.40
CA ALA A 28 1.07 13.30 -17.96
C ALA A 28 0.75 13.42 -19.47
N ASN A 29 0.23 14.56 -19.92
CA ASN A 29 -0.19 14.78 -21.31
C ASN A 29 -1.12 13.66 -21.84
N ASN A 30 -2.13 13.27 -21.05
CA ASN A 30 -3.07 12.17 -21.32
C ASN A 30 -2.47 10.76 -21.35
N ILE A 31 -1.18 10.59 -21.06
CA ILE A 31 -0.52 9.29 -20.92
C ILE A 31 -0.62 8.85 -19.46
N ASN A 32 -1.13 7.64 -19.23
CA ASN A 32 -1.19 7.05 -17.89
C ASN A 32 0.23 6.71 -17.39
N THR A 33 0.63 7.32 -16.29
CA THR A 33 1.92 7.09 -15.64
C THR A 33 1.76 6.09 -14.50
N HIS A 34 1.52 4.82 -14.82
CA HIS A 34 1.22 3.78 -13.81
C HIS A 34 2.42 3.41 -12.92
N GLU A 35 3.64 3.77 -13.30
CA GLU A 35 4.84 3.68 -12.44
C GLU A 35 5.07 4.96 -11.64
N GLY A 36 4.14 5.93 -11.76
CA GLY A 36 4.12 7.19 -11.04
C GLY A 36 5.05 8.25 -11.60
N GLY A 37 5.78 8.93 -10.72
CA GLY A 37 6.73 9.96 -11.12
C GLY A 37 6.68 11.20 -10.24
N THR A 38 7.36 12.25 -10.70
CA THR A 38 7.59 13.47 -9.92
C THR A 38 6.32 14.21 -9.52
N HIS A 39 5.30 14.24 -10.39
CA HIS A 39 3.96 14.79 -10.11
C HIS A 39 3.25 14.03 -8.99
N GLU A 40 3.28 12.70 -9.04
CA GLU A 40 2.66 11.85 -8.02
C GLU A 40 3.36 11.99 -6.66
N GLU A 41 4.70 12.02 -6.66
CA GLU A 41 5.47 12.26 -5.44
C GLU A 41 5.13 13.62 -4.82
N GLY A 42 5.04 14.68 -5.64
CA GLY A 42 4.67 16.02 -5.19
C GLY A 42 3.31 16.04 -4.51
N PHE A 43 2.32 15.38 -5.12
CA PHE A 43 0.99 15.20 -4.54
C PHE A 43 1.03 14.42 -3.22
N ARG A 44 1.66 13.23 -3.20
CA ARG A 44 1.72 12.36 -2.01
C ARG A 44 2.38 13.08 -0.84
N SER A 45 3.47 13.81 -1.09
CA SER A 45 4.17 14.61 -0.08
C SER A 45 3.31 15.76 0.43
N ALA A 46 2.68 16.53 -0.45
CA ALA A 46 1.79 17.62 -0.06
C ALA A 46 0.61 17.14 0.78
N LEU A 47 -0.10 16.11 0.30
CA LEU A 47 -1.25 15.54 1.00
C LEU A 47 -0.89 15.10 2.43
N THR A 48 0.23 14.39 2.56
CA THR A 48 0.70 13.90 3.87
C THR A 48 1.01 15.07 4.81
N SER A 49 1.69 16.10 4.31
CA SER A 49 2.07 17.28 5.10
C SER A 49 0.87 18.11 5.52
N VAL A 50 -0.04 18.42 4.59
CA VAL A 50 -1.24 19.23 4.84
C VAL A 50 -2.14 18.57 5.87
N ILE A 51 -2.44 17.28 5.71
CA ILE A 51 -3.36 16.58 6.61
C ILE A 51 -2.80 16.50 8.04
N ASN A 52 -1.50 16.20 8.20
CA ASN A 52 -0.88 16.21 9.53
C ASN A 52 -0.87 17.60 10.16
N ARG A 53 -0.51 18.64 9.40
CA ARG A 53 -0.50 20.03 9.88
C ARG A 53 -1.90 20.48 10.30
N TYR A 54 -2.88 20.32 9.42
CA TYR A 54 -4.26 20.69 9.70
C TYR A 54 -4.84 19.91 10.88
N GLY A 55 -4.57 18.60 10.97
CA GLY A 55 -5.00 17.76 12.07
C GLY A 55 -4.42 18.19 13.42
N ALA A 56 -3.16 18.63 13.45
CA ALA A 56 -2.53 19.16 14.66
C ALA A 56 -3.11 20.54 15.04
N GLU A 57 -3.22 21.47 14.09
CA GLU A 57 -3.72 22.83 14.30
C GLU A 57 -5.16 22.85 14.82
N LYS A 58 -6.04 22.01 14.24
CA LYS A 58 -7.45 21.90 14.65
C LYS A 58 -7.67 20.92 15.82
N ARG A 59 -6.59 20.37 16.41
CA ARG A 59 -6.64 19.40 17.53
C ARG A 59 -7.47 18.15 17.22
N LEU A 60 -7.46 17.72 15.96
CA LEU A 60 -8.11 16.51 15.47
C LEU A 60 -7.20 15.28 15.63
N LEU A 61 -5.89 15.50 15.71
CA LEU A 61 -4.89 14.49 16.04
C LEU A 61 -4.43 14.65 17.49
N LYS A 62 -4.08 13.53 18.13
CA LYS A 62 -3.38 13.58 19.42
C LYS A 62 -1.97 14.11 19.21
N SER A 63 -1.40 14.75 20.24
CA SER A 63 -0.11 15.46 20.14
C SER A 63 1.07 14.58 19.71
N ASP A 64 1.00 13.27 19.94
CA ASP A 64 2.00 12.26 19.58
C ASP A 64 1.62 11.45 18.32
N GLU A 65 0.42 11.66 17.78
CA GLU A 65 -0.12 10.89 16.66
C GLU A 65 0.31 11.52 15.34
N LYS A 66 1.29 10.87 14.68
CA LYS A 66 1.74 11.24 13.33
C LYS A 66 1.24 10.22 12.32
N LEU A 67 0.43 10.68 11.37
CA LEU A 67 -0.11 9.84 10.31
C LEU A 67 0.93 9.66 9.20
N SER A 68 1.14 8.42 8.77
CA SER A 68 1.93 8.13 7.57
C SER A 68 1.12 8.44 6.30
N GLY A 69 1.81 8.54 5.16
CA GLY A 69 1.13 8.74 3.89
C GLY A 69 0.19 7.59 3.52
N GLU A 70 0.53 6.35 3.90
CA GLU A 70 -0.34 5.18 3.70
C GLU A 70 -1.63 5.30 4.51
N ASP A 71 -1.53 5.74 5.78
CA ASP A 71 -2.70 5.91 6.65
C ASP A 71 -3.69 6.94 6.07
N ILE A 72 -3.17 8.00 5.44
CA ILE A 72 -3.98 9.08 4.86
C ILE A 72 -4.61 8.68 3.53
N ARG A 73 -3.93 7.85 2.73
CA ARG A 73 -4.41 7.41 1.41
C ARG A 73 -5.29 6.16 1.46
N GLU A 74 -5.49 5.57 2.63
CA GLU A 74 -6.47 4.49 2.81
C GLU A 74 -7.88 4.95 2.39
N GLY A 75 -8.45 4.31 1.38
CA GLY A 75 -9.75 4.67 0.82
C GLY A 75 -9.75 5.95 -0.02
N LEU A 76 -8.59 6.47 -0.42
CA LEU A 76 -8.48 7.63 -1.31
C LEU A 76 -8.60 7.17 -2.77
N ALA A 77 -9.57 7.75 -3.48
CA ALA A 77 -9.59 7.75 -4.94
C ALA A 77 -9.13 9.12 -5.44
N ALA A 78 -8.10 9.18 -6.28
CA ALA A 78 -7.61 10.43 -6.84
C ALA A 78 -7.20 10.28 -8.31
N ILE A 79 -7.44 11.33 -9.08
CA ILE A 79 -6.96 11.49 -10.45
C ILE A 79 -6.09 12.74 -10.49
N ILE A 80 -4.85 12.57 -10.94
CA ILE A 80 -3.85 13.64 -11.04
C ILE A 80 -3.44 13.75 -12.51
N SER A 81 -3.84 14.82 -13.18
CA SER A 81 -3.52 15.06 -14.58
C SER A 81 -2.60 16.26 -14.70
N VAL A 82 -1.39 16.08 -15.23
CA VAL A 82 -0.47 17.18 -15.54
C VAL A 82 -0.36 17.37 -17.05
N LYS A 83 -0.27 18.62 -17.50
CA LYS A 83 0.13 18.94 -18.87
C LYS A 83 1.44 19.71 -18.85
N LEU A 84 2.35 19.35 -19.74
CA LEU A 84 3.73 19.84 -19.78
C LEU A 84 4.13 20.10 -21.22
N THR A 85 4.77 21.24 -21.48
CA THR A 85 5.35 21.54 -22.81
C THR A 85 6.45 20.55 -23.19
N ASN A 86 7.33 20.19 -22.24
CA ASN A 86 8.48 19.31 -22.47
C ASN A 86 8.52 18.16 -21.43
N PRO A 87 7.69 17.12 -21.59
CA PRO A 87 7.70 15.98 -20.68
C PRO A 87 8.95 15.12 -20.88
N GLN A 88 9.56 14.72 -19.77
CA GLN A 88 10.69 13.79 -19.69
C GLN A 88 10.22 12.57 -18.93
N PHE A 89 10.35 11.39 -19.54
CA PHE A 89 9.98 10.12 -18.92
C PHE A 89 11.21 9.28 -18.63
N GLU A 90 11.15 8.50 -17.56
CA GLU A 90 12.12 7.44 -17.31
C GLU A 90 11.78 6.24 -18.22
N GLY A 91 12.74 5.81 -19.02
CA GLY A 91 12.58 4.66 -19.91
C GLY A 91 11.72 4.90 -21.15
N GLN A 92 11.62 3.86 -21.98
CA GLN A 92 10.97 3.93 -23.29
C GLN A 92 9.43 3.86 -23.22
N THR A 93 8.90 3.21 -22.18
CA THR A 93 7.46 2.94 -22.03
C THR A 93 6.65 4.17 -21.63
N LYS A 94 7.29 5.31 -21.33
CA LYS A 94 6.65 6.57 -20.89
C LYS A 94 5.73 6.39 -19.67
N THR A 95 6.12 5.49 -18.77
CA THR A 95 5.32 5.03 -17.63
C THR A 95 5.59 5.80 -16.35
N LYS A 96 6.73 6.51 -16.28
CA LYS A 96 7.14 7.29 -15.12
C LYS A 96 7.64 8.67 -15.51
N LEU A 97 7.06 9.71 -14.92
CA LEU A 97 7.46 11.10 -15.19
C LEU A 97 8.71 11.49 -14.39
N GLY A 98 9.71 12.05 -15.07
CA GLY A 98 11.01 12.43 -14.51
C GLY A 98 11.27 13.94 -14.38
N ASN A 99 10.34 14.82 -14.79
CA ASN A 99 10.56 16.26 -14.70
C ASN A 99 10.62 16.74 -13.23
N THR A 100 11.82 17.05 -12.71
CA THR A 100 12.01 17.52 -11.33
C THR A 100 11.17 18.76 -10.96
N PRO A 101 11.03 19.80 -11.82
CA PRO A 101 10.24 21.00 -11.47
C PRO A 101 8.76 20.70 -11.19
N VAL A 102 8.21 19.65 -11.81
CA VAL A 102 6.79 19.28 -11.68
C VAL A 102 6.46 18.84 -10.25
N LYS A 103 7.41 18.22 -9.54
CA LYS A 103 7.22 17.84 -8.13
C LYS A 103 6.90 19.06 -7.27
N SER A 104 7.75 20.08 -7.33
CA SER A 104 7.60 21.31 -6.55
C SER A 104 6.35 22.07 -6.96
N PHE A 105 6.04 22.11 -8.26
CA PHE A 105 4.82 22.72 -8.78
C PHE A 105 3.56 22.07 -8.22
N VAL A 106 3.41 20.76 -8.38
CA VAL A 106 2.25 20.01 -7.85
C VAL A 106 2.17 20.13 -6.33
N GLN A 107 3.30 20.06 -5.64
CA GLN A 107 3.35 20.18 -4.18
C GLN A 107 2.84 21.55 -3.73
N ARG A 108 3.23 22.65 -4.38
CA ARG A 108 2.75 24.01 -4.06
C ARG A 108 1.25 24.14 -4.28
N VAL A 109 0.75 23.74 -5.45
CA VAL A 109 -0.69 23.82 -5.79
C VAL A 109 -1.51 23.01 -4.78
N CYS A 110 -1.06 21.80 -4.42
CA CYS A 110 -1.74 20.98 -3.41
C CYS A 110 -1.71 21.62 -2.03
N ASN A 111 -0.60 22.21 -1.59
CA ASN A 111 -0.50 22.85 -0.28
C ASN A 111 -1.48 24.02 -0.11
N GLU A 112 -1.75 24.76 -1.18
CA GLU A 112 -2.68 25.87 -1.18
C GLU A 112 -4.14 25.38 -1.19
N TRP A 113 -4.50 24.63 -2.23
CA TRP A 113 -5.89 24.25 -2.46
C TRP A 113 -6.43 23.20 -1.49
N LEU A 114 -5.59 22.29 -0.98
CA LEU A 114 -6.03 21.34 0.04
C LEU A 114 -6.35 22.04 1.35
N VAL A 115 -5.53 23.02 1.76
CA VAL A 115 -5.79 23.78 3.00
C VAL A 115 -7.08 24.57 2.85
N ASP A 116 -7.23 25.30 1.75
CA ASP A 116 -8.45 26.06 1.45
C ASP A 116 -9.70 25.17 1.46
N TRP A 117 -9.64 23.99 0.84
CA TRP A 117 -10.77 23.05 0.86
C TRP A 117 -11.08 22.53 2.26
N LEU A 118 -10.06 22.17 3.05
CA LEU A 118 -10.25 21.67 4.41
C LEU A 118 -10.82 22.75 5.34
N ASP A 119 -10.43 24.01 5.19
CA ASP A 119 -10.99 25.12 5.98
C ASP A 119 -12.45 25.40 5.61
N ARG A 120 -12.83 25.26 4.33
CA ARG A 120 -14.22 25.42 3.86
C ARG A 120 -15.10 24.23 4.22
N ASN A 121 -14.54 23.04 4.41
CA ASN A 121 -15.26 21.78 4.66
C ASN A 121 -14.79 21.10 5.96
N PRO A 122 -14.99 21.73 7.14
CA PRO A 122 -14.45 21.24 8.41
C PRO A 122 -15.06 19.93 8.89
N ALA A 123 -16.31 19.63 8.53
CA ALA A 123 -16.98 18.39 8.90
C ALA A 123 -16.35 17.20 8.17
N GLU A 124 -16.15 17.34 6.86
CA GLU A 124 -15.51 16.37 5.98
C GLU A 124 -14.04 16.19 6.36
N ALA A 125 -13.32 17.28 6.63
CA ALA A 125 -11.95 17.24 7.12
C ALA A 125 -11.81 16.38 8.39
N LYS A 126 -12.74 16.54 9.35
CA LYS A 126 -12.78 15.74 10.57
C LYS A 126 -13.02 14.26 10.28
N VAL A 127 -13.92 13.92 9.34
CA VAL A 127 -14.18 12.53 8.94
C VAL A 127 -12.93 11.89 8.32
N ILE A 128 -12.26 12.59 7.41
CA ILE A 128 -11.04 12.12 6.73
C ILE A 128 -9.92 11.86 7.76
N ILE A 129 -9.65 12.82 8.63
CA ILE A 129 -8.59 12.70 9.65
C ILE A 129 -8.90 11.59 10.65
N THR A 130 -10.16 11.45 11.05
CA THR A 130 -10.59 10.36 11.94
C THR A 130 -10.37 9.00 11.29
N LYS A 131 -10.70 8.85 9.99
CA LYS A 131 -10.43 7.62 9.26
C LYS A 131 -8.94 7.31 9.19
N ALA A 132 -8.11 8.30 8.85
CA ALA A 132 -6.66 8.12 8.79
C ALA A 132 -6.05 7.76 10.17
N SER A 133 -6.55 8.34 11.26
CA SER A 133 -6.17 7.95 12.63
C SER A 133 -6.53 6.50 12.95
N GLN A 134 -7.71 6.03 12.51
CA GLN A 134 -8.10 4.63 12.67
C GLN A 134 -7.18 3.69 11.87
N ALA A 135 -6.83 4.06 10.64
CA ALA A 135 -5.88 3.32 9.81
C ALA A 135 -4.49 3.22 10.47
N ALA A 136 -3.99 4.34 11.01
CA ALA A 136 -2.71 4.38 11.73
C ALA A 136 -2.71 3.46 12.95
N ARG A 137 -3.78 3.45 13.76
CA ARG A 137 -3.91 2.55 14.91
C ARG A 137 -3.95 1.08 14.49
N ALA A 138 -4.68 0.77 13.42
CA ALA A 138 -4.72 -0.58 12.85
C ALA A 138 -3.34 -1.03 12.36
N ARG A 139 -2.60 -0.17 11.66
CA ARG A 139 -1.22 -0.44 11.20
C ARG A 139 -0.28 -0.70 12.38
N VAL A 140 -0.31 0.13 13.42
CA VAL A 140 0.53 -0.07 14.63
C VAL A 140 0.18 -1.38 15.33
N ALA A 141 -1.11 -1.70 15.48
CA ALA A 141 -1.56 -2.97 16.05
C ALA A 141 -1.10 -4.17 15.22
N ALA A 142 -1.20 -4.08 13.89
CA ALA A 142 -0.71 -5.11 12.97
C ALA A 142 0.81 -5.28 13.06
N GLN A 143 1.58 -4.20 13.15
CA GLN A 143 3.04 -4.25 13.34
C GLN A 143 3.42 -4.90 14.68
N GLN A 144 2.71 -4.58 15.76
CA GLN A 144 2.91 -5.23 17.06
C GLN A 144 2.58 -6.71 17.01
N ALA A 145 1.47 -7.10 16.38
CA ALA A 145 1.10 -8.49 16.17
C ALA A 145 2.16 -9.25 15.36
N ARG A 146 2.66 -8.68 14.26
CA ARG A 146 3.78 -9.24 13.48
C ARG A 146 5.04 -9.40 14.32
N LYS A 147 5.41 -8.40 15.14
CA LYS A 147 6.59 -8.48 16.03
C LYS A 147 6.44 -9.57 17.09
N LEU A 148 5.26 -9.70 17.70
CA LEU A 148 4.94 -10.77 18.66
C LEU A 148 5.01 -12.15 18.01
N ALA A 149 4.44 -12.31 16.81
CA ALA A 149 4.51 -13.54 16.03
C ALA A 149 5.97 -13.91 15.66
N ARG A 150 6.77 -12.93 15.20
CA ARG A 150 8.19 -13.14 14.90
C ARG A 150 9.02 -13.51 16.14
N ARG A 151 8.76 -12.88 17.30
CA ARG A 151 9.43 -13.25 18.55
C ARG A 151 9.08 -14.66 19.01
N LYS A 152 7.82 -15.08 18.87
CA LYS A 152 7.42 -16.48 19.11
C LYS A 152 8.12 -17.44 18.15
N SER A 153 8.16 -17.12 16.86
CA SER A 153 8.86 -17.91 15.85
C SER A 153 10.38 -18.05 16.11
N LEU A 154 11.05 -17.04 16.68
CA LEU A 154 12.46 -17.13 17.08
C LEU A 154 12.69 -18.01 18.32
N LEU A 155 11.71 -18.09 19.23
CA LEU A 155 11.73 -18.99 20.39
C LEU A 155 11.31 -20.42 20.00
N GLU A 156 10.51 -20.57 18.95
CA GLU A 156 10.05 -21.83 18.34
C GLU A 156 10.88 -22.19 17.08
N SER A 157 12.17 -21.83 17.04
CA SER A 157 13.07 -21.96 15.88
C SER A 157 13.30 -23.38 15.32
N GLY A 158 12.47 -24.36 15.70
CA GLY A 158 12.42 -25.70 15.14
C GLY A 158 11.14 -26.07 14.40
N SER A 159 10.06 -25.26 14.40
CA SER A 159 8.84 -25.64 13.69
C SER A 159 8.48 -24.64 12.60
N MET A 160 8.86 -24.97 11.37
CA MET A 160 8.08 -24.58 10.20
C MET A 160 6.59 -24.81 10.49
N PRO A 161 5.65 -24.00 9.92
CA PRO A 161 4.23 -24.25 10.07
C PRO A 161 3.99 -25.73 9.77
N GLY A 162 3.41 -26.51 10.70
CA GLY A 162 3.34 -27.98 10.60
C GLY A 162 2.63 -28.53 9.34
N LYS A 163 2.16 -27.64 8.47
CA LYS A 163 1.61 -27.91 7.15
C LYS A 163 2.66 -27.93 6.03
N LEU A 164 3.73 -27.12 6.09
CA LEU A 164 4.71 -27.00 5.00
C LEU A 164 5.59 -28.25 4.97
N ALA A 165 5.55 -28.97 3.85
CA ALA A 165 6.55 -29.99 3.53
C ALA A 165 7.66 -29.32 2.72
N ASP A 166 8.80 -29.06 3.35
CA ASP A 166 9.91 -28.33 2.72
C ASP A 166 10.76 -29.21 1.79
N CYS A 167 11.56 -28.57 0.94
CA CYS A 167 12.53 -29.22 0.06
C CYS A 167 13.93 -29.26 0.71
N GLN A 168 14.87 -30.01 0.13
CA GLN A 168 16.22 -30.16 0.67
C GLN A 168 17.18 -29.05 0.23
N SER A 169 16.93 -28.46 -0.94
CA SER A 169 17.76 -27.39 -1.48
C SER A 169 17.54 -26.07 -0.74
N THR A 170 18.61 -25.30 -0.61
CA THR A 170 18.61 -23.95 -0.06
C THR A 170 18.87 -22.89 -1.12
N ASP A 171 19.02 -23.27 -2.40
CA ASP A 171 19.19 -22.32 -3.52
C ASP A 171 17.82 -21.90 -4.07
N PRO A 172 17.37 -20.64 -3.84
CA PRO A 172 16.05 -20.19 -4.27
C PRO A 172 15.82 -20.24 -5.79
N ARG A 173 16.89 -20.35 -6.59
CA ARG A 173 16.80 -20.39 -8.06
C ARG A 173 16.30 -21.72 -8.60
N GLU A 174 16.43 -22.80 -7.82
CA GLU A 174 15.90 -24.12 -8.19
C GLU A 174 14.74 -24.57 -7.32
N CYS A 175 14.48 -23.88 -6.20
CA CYS A 175 13.36 -24.22 -5.32
C CYS A 175 12.02 -23.79 -5.90
N GLU A 176 11.03 -24.70 -5.81
CA GLU A 176 9.66 -24.48 -6.24
C GLU A 176 8.71 -24.71 -5.05
N VAL A 177 7.69 -23.86 -4.90
CA VAL A 177 6.66 -24.02 -3.86
C VAL A 177 5.31 -24.30 -4.51
N PHE A 178 4.75 -25.49 -4.27
CA PHE A 178 3.44 -25.90 -4.75
C PHE A 178 2.39 -25.67 -3.67
N ILE A 179 1.39 -24.85 -3.99
CA ILE A 179 0.25 -24.57 -3.11
C ILE A 179 -0.91 -25.47 -3.55
N VAL A 180 -1.44 -26.28 -2.63
CA VAL A 180 -2.47 -27.28 -2.94
C VAL A 180 -3.69 -27.13 -2.02
N GLU A 181 -4.87 -27.47 -2.53
CA GLU A 181 -6.11 -27.41 -1.77
C GLU A 181 -6.30 -28.67 -0.91
N GLY A 182 -6.23 -28.50 0.41
CA GLY A 182 -6.49 -29.52 1.40
C GLY A 182 -5.34 -30.51 1.63
N ASP A 183 -5.39 -31.21 2.76
CA ASP A 183 -4.34 -32.17 3.12
C ASP A 183 -4.37 -33.43 2.26
N SER A 184 -5.52 -33.76 1.65
CA SER A 184 -5.63 -34.92 0.77
C SER A 184 -4.77 -34.72 -0.48
N ALA A 185 -4.93 -33.59 -1.19
CA ALA A 185 -4.05 -33.22 -2.29
C ALA A 185 -2.62 -32.98 -1.80
N GLY A 186 -2.44 -32.41 -0.60
CA GLY A 186 -1.15 -32.28 0.08
C GLY A 186 -0.40 -33.60 0.25
N GLY A 187 -1.09 -34.66 0.66
CA GLY A 187 -0.51 -36.00 0.82
C GLY A 187 -0.04 -36.59 -0.51
N SER A 188 -0.89 -36.54 -1.53
CA SER A 188 -0.54 -37.02 -2.87
C SER A 188 0.62 -36.22 -3.49
N ALA A 189 0.57 -34.89 -3.41
CA ALA A 189 1.63 -34.03 -3.91
C ALA A 189 2.95 -34.26 -3.16
N LYS A 190 2.90 -34.44 -1.83
CA LYS A 190 4.09 -34.74 -1.02
C LYS A 190 4.75 -36.07 -1.42
N GLN A 191 3.96 -37.08 -1.79
CA GLN A 191 4.49 -38.38 -2.21
C GLN A 191 5.06 -38.36 -3.64
N GLY A 192 4.51 -37.51 -4.53
CA GLY A 192 4.90 -37.45 -5.94
C GLY A 192 5.97 -36.42 -6.29
N ARG A 193 6.35 -35.53 -5.36
CA ARG A 193 7.30 -34.44 -5.60
C ARG A 193 8.76 -34.93 -5.71
N ASP A 194 9.61 -34.13 -6.35
CA ASP A 194 11.05 -34.19 -6.10
C ASP A 194 11.38 -33.51 -4.77
N PRO A 195 11.72 -34.26 -3.70
CA PRO A 195 11.99 -33.67 -2.38
C PRO A 195 13.24 -32.78 -2.37
N ARG A 196 14.10 -32.85 -3.41
CA ARG A 196 15.29 -32.01 -3.51
C ARG A 196 14.93 -30.55 -3.71
N THR A 197 13.99 -30.24 -4.59
CA THR A 197 13.68 -28.87 -5.02
C THR A 197 12.25 -28.42 -4.78
N GLN A 198 11.31 -29.33 -4.56
CA GLN A 198 9.88 -28.99 -4.54
C GLN A 198 9.33 -29.02 -3.12
N ALA A 199 8.79 -27.91 -2.64
CA ALA A 199 8.08 -27.78 -1.37
C ALA A 199 6.56 -27.81 -1.58
N ILE A 200 5.79 -28.39 -0.63
CA ILE A 200 4.32 -28.48 -0.71
C ILE A 200 3.69 -27.74 0.46
N LEU A 201 2.84 -26.77 0.17
CA LEU A 201 2.04 -26.04 1.14
C LEU A 201 0.53 -26.35 0.95
N PRO A 202 -0.06 -27.23 1.78
CA PRO A 202 -1.50 -27.46 1.77
C PRO A 202 -2.24 -26.31 2.46
N ILE A 203 -3.23 -25.73 1.78
CA ILE A 203 -4.13 -24.69 2.28
C ILE A 203 -5.52 -25.28 2.45
N ARG A 204 -6.20 -24.95 3.55
CA ARG A 204 -7.56 -25.45 3.81
C ARG A 204 -8.62 -24.37 3.63
N GLY A 205 -9.67 -24.71 2.90
CA GLY A 205 -10.85 -23.87 2.73
C GLY A 205 -10.61 -22.66 1.82
N LYS A 206 -11.58 -21.75 1.81
CA LYS A 206 -11.52 -20.53 0.99
C LYS A 206 -10.60 -19.50 1.64
N ILE A 207 -9.59 -19.04 0.91
CA ILE A 207 -8.73 -17.94 1.33
C ILE A 207 -9.59 -16.69 1.55
N LEU A 208 -9.26 -15.93 2.60
CA LEU A 208 -9.92 -14.65 2.89
C LEU A 208 -9.84 -13.74 1.66
N ASN A 209 -10.97 -13.17 1.23
CA ASN A 209 -10.97 -12.16 0.18
C ASN A 209 -10.25 -10.90 0.70
N VAL A 210 -9.02 -10.68 0.22
CA VAL A 210 -8.15 -9.59 0.66
C VAL A 210 -8.58 -8.23 0.11
N GLU A 211 -9.25 -8.17 -1.04
CA GLU A 211 -9.73 -6.93 -1.67
C GLU A 211 -10.68 -6.15 -0.75
N LYS A 212 -11.48 -6.87 0.04
CA LYS A 212 -12.49 -6.29 0.93
C LYS A 212 -12.07 -6.32 2.41
N ALA A 213 -10.87 -6.79 2.73
CA ALA A 213 -10.44 -7.01 4.10
C ALA A 213 -9.31 -6.06 4.50
N ARG A 214 -9.39 -5.51 5.72
CA ARG A 214 -8.29 -4.75 6.32
C ARG A 214 -7.05 -5.61 6.54
N ILE A 215 -5.87 -4.99 6.48
CA ILE A 215 -4.58 -5.66 6.64
C ILE A 215 -4.45 -6.41 7.98
N ASP A 216 -5.02 -5.90 9.07
CA ASP A 216 -4.97 -6.57 10.38
C ASP A 216 -5.75 -7.90 10.39
N ARG A 217 -6.89 -7.94 9.69
CA ARG A 217 -7.70 -9.16 9.50
C ARG A 217 -6.99 -10.15 8.58
N VAL A 218 -6.36 -9.64 7.52
CA VAL A 218 -5.55 -10.45 6.59
C VAL A 218 -4.40 -11.12 7.34
N LEU A 219 -3.70 -10.40 8.20
CA LEU A 219 -2.59 -10.94 9.00
C LEU A 219 -3.02 -11.86 10.14
N LYS A 220 -4.27 -11.81 10.61
CA LYS A 220 -4.79 -12.78 11.59
C LYS A 220 -5.25 -14.08 10.93
N ASN A 221 -5.31 -14.16 9.60
CA ASN A 221 -5.70 -15.36 8.90
C ASN A 221 -4.55 -16.38 8.84
N ASN A 222 -4.81 -17.60 9.30
CA ASN A 222 -3.80 -18.66 9.38
C ASN A 222 -3.25 -19.08 8.00
N GLU A 223 -4.08 -19.13 6.96
CA GLU A 223 -3.63 -19.54 5.62
C GLU A 223 -2.77 -18.45 4.98
N VAL A 224 -3.14 -17.17 5.16
CA VAL A 224 -2.31 -16.04 4.73
C VAL A 224 -0.98 -16.02 5.49
N GLN A 225 -0.98 -16.27 6.80
CA GLN A 225 0.24 -16.38 7.59
C GLN A 225 1.14 -17.53 7.14
N ALA A 226 0.55 -18.68 6.80
CA ALA A 226 1.29 -19.82 6.27
C ALA A 226 1.95 -19.49 4.91
N LEU A 227 1.23 -18.77 4.03
CA LEU A 227 1.77 -18.29 2.76
C LEU A 227 2.94 -17.31 2.95
N ILE A 228 2.78 -16.30 3.82
CA ILE A 228 3.84 -15.35 4.14
C ILE A 228 5.06 -16.10 4.69
N THR A 229 4.84 -17.06 5.59
CA THR A 229 5.95 -17.82 6.20
C THR A 229 6.67 -18.72 5.19
N ALA A 230 5.94 -19.33 4.25
CA ALA A 230 6.52 -20.21 3.24
C ALA A 230 7.31 -19.45 2.16
N LEU A 231 6.93 -18.21 1.85
CA LEU A 231 7.57 -17.40 0.82
C LEU A 231 8.68 -16.48 1.36
N GLY A 232 8.69 -16.20 2.67
CA GLY A 232 9.62 -15.27 3.32
C GLY A 232 9.17 -13.82 3.30
#